data_AF-A0A1B0BWL7-F1
#
_entry.id   AF-A0A1B0BWL7-F1
#
_cell.length_a   1.000
_cell.length_b   1.000
_cell.length_c   1.000
_cell.angle_alpha   90.00
_cell.angle_beta   90.00
_cell.angle_gamma   90.00
#
_symmetry.space_group_name_H-M   'P 1'
#
loop_
_entity.id
_entity.type
_entity.pdbx_description
1 polymer ?
#
loop_
_entity_poly.entity_id
_entity_poly.type
_entity_poly.pdbx_seq_one_letter_code
_entity_poly.pdbx_strand_id
1 'polypeptide(L)'
;MSQEIEDALNEFHLDIALECSEDSFDIHDNDTEDSDGDIIRPGIECRRIISNDSESDEDEWSENDKDIFLEGYQRTSGVNIIPKNKESVLDVMQLSLENDLFELFTTETNRYQIQVSHKYKEYKIAKWTDVTIQEMKKFMGLLILMGQVRKETLYDYWSTSPYIQTPIFSKTTSRNRFIRIWKMWHFCNNDMMIDKSDGG
;
A
#
# COMPACT_ATOMS: atom_id res chain seq x y z
N MET A 1 14.71 -5.58 0.81
CA MET A 1 13.57 -4.63 0.90
C MET A 1 12.36 -5.34 1.52
N SER A 2 12.54 -6.06 2.63
CA SER A 2 11.50 -6.95 3.17
C SER A 2 11.43 -7.00 4.70
N GLN A 3 12.43 -6.51 5.43
CA GLN A 3 12.41 -6.58 6.90
C GLN A 3 11.88 -5.29 7.53
N GLU A 4 12.31 -4.11 7.06
CA GLU A 4 11.86 -2.82 7.63
C GLU A 4 10.36 -2.54 7.45
N ILE A 5 9.76 -3.01 6.35
CA ILE A 5 8.32 -2.86 6.10
C ILE A 5 7.52 -3.87 6.94
N GLU A 6 8.06 -5.07 7.12
CA GLU A 6 7.42 -6.13 7.91
C GLU A 6 7.53 -5.85 9.41
N ASP A 7 8.66 -5.29 9.85
CA ASP A 7 8.90 -4.79 11.20
C ASP A 7 8.01 -3.58 11.50
N ALA A 8 7.89 -2.62 10.57
CA ALA A 8 6.97 -1.48 10.73
C ALA A 8 5.49 -1.93 10.74
N LEU A 9 5.12 -2.97 10.00
CA LEU A 9 3.77 -3.54 10.03
C LEU A 9 3.52 -4.34 11.31
N ASN A 10 4.52 -5.04 11.86
CA ASN A 10 4.43 -5.76 13.13
C ASN A 10 4.40 -4.83 14.34
N GLU A 11 5.21 -3.77 14.33
CA GLU A 11 5.22 -2.71 15.35
C GLU A 11 3.84 -2.01 15.36
N PHE A 12 3.31 -1.66 14.17
CA PHE A 12 1.95 -1.15 14.01
C PHE A 12 0.84 -2.15 14.41
N HIS A 13 1.09 -3.46 14.30
CA HIS A 13 0.14 -4.51 14.69
C HIS A 13 0.06 -4.69 16.22
N LEU A 14 1.17 -4.48 16.93
CA LEU A 14 1.26 -4.56 18.39
C LEU A 14 0.77 -3.27 19.07
N ASP A 15 1.15 -2.11 18.57
CA ASP A 15 0.79 -0.82 19.18
C ASP A 15 -0.72 -0.57 19.18
N ILE A 16 -1.42 -0.93 18.09
CA ILE A 16 -2.88 -0.75 18.00
C ILE A 16 -3.67 -1.78 18.82
N ALA A 17 -3.08 -2.95 19.11
CA ALA A 17 -3.71 -3.93 20.00
C ALA A 17 -3.72 -3.45 21.45
N LEU A 18 -2.74 -2.63 21.84
CA LEU A 18 -2.62 -2.03 23.17
C LEU A 18 -3.51 -0.79 23.34
N GLU A 19 -3.66 0.03 22.29
CA GLU A 19 -4.49 1.26 22.34
C GLU A 19 -6.00 1.02 22.40
N CYS A 20 -6.47 -0.18 22.08
CA CYS A 20 -7.89 -0.53 22.23
C CYS A 20 -8.30 -0.79 23.70
N SER A 21 -7.37 -0.81 24.65
CA SER A 21 -7.66 -1.00 26.08
C SER A 21 -7.61 0.26 26.95
N GLU A 22 -7.14 1.40 26.46
CA GLU A 22 -6.96 2.60 27.29
C GLU A 22 -7.65 3.83 26.70
N ASP A 23 -8.98 3.86 26.83
CA ASP A 23 -9.73 5.12 26.84
C ASP A 23 -9.36 5.91 28.11
N SER A 24 -8.45 6.88 28.01
CA SER A 24 -8.51 8.09 28.85
C SER A 24 -7.75 9.26 28.23
N PHE A 25 -8.49 10.34 28.03
CA PHE A 25 -8.08 11.67 27.60
C PHE A 25 -7.10 12.31 28.58
N ASP A 26 -5.98 12.88 28.10
CA ASP A 26 -5.47 14.15 28.62
C ASP A 26 -4.49 14.81 27.63
N ILE A 27 -4.77 16.09 27.37
CA ILE A 27 -4.03 17.00 26.49
C ILE A 27 -2.84 17.57 27.28
N HIS A 28 -1.65 17.56 26.70
CA HIS A 28 -0.62 18.51 27.09
C HIS A 28 0.21 18.96 25.88
N ASP A 29 -0.03 20.21 25.47
CA ASP A 29 0.78 20.97 24.55
C ASP A 29 2.20 21.13 25.11
N ASN A 30 3.20 21.00 24.24
CA ASN A 30 4.47 21.66 24.43
C ASN A 30 5.10 21.98 23.06
N ASP A 31 5.06 23.27 22.72
CA ASP A 31 5.71 23.85 21.56
C ASP A 31 7.23 23.67 21.64
N THR A 32 7.87 23.43 20.50
CA THR A 32 9.30 23.77 20.33
C THR A 32 9.56 24.16 18.87
N GLU A 33 9.86 25.44 18.67
CA GLU A 33 10.37 26.03 17.43
C GLU A 33 11.89 25.79 17.31
N ASP A 34 12.36 25.47 16.09
CA ASP A 34 13.61 25.87 15.37
C ASP A 34 13.93 24.76 14.34
N SER A 35 14.48 24.95 13.14
CA SER A 35 15.09 26.08 12.45
C SER A 35 15.19 25.73 10.95
N ASP A 36 15.27 26.74 10.08
CA ASP A 36 15.36 26.63 8.62
C ASP A 36 16.59 25.85 8.11
N GLY A 37 16.39 24.99 7.10
CA GLY A 37 17.46 24.30 6.36
C GLY A 37 17.02 23.93 4.94
N ASP A 38 17.81 24.39 3.97
CA ASP A 38 17.51 24.48 2.54
C ASP A 38 17.12 23.18 1.82
N ILE A 39 16.17 23.33 0.89
CA ILE A 39 15.67 22.31 -0.04
C ILE A 39 16.66 22.11 -1.19
N ILE A 40 17.25 20.93 -1.30
CA ILE A 40 17.80 20.40 -2.55
C ILE A 40 17.09 19.09 -2.87
N ARG A 41 16.24 19.09 -3.90
CA ARG A 41 15.60 17.88 -4.45
C ARG A 41 16.55 17.22 -5.45
N PRO A 42 17.07 16.01 -5.22
CA PRO A 42 17.68 15.23 -6.28
C PRO A 42 16.56 14.71 -7.19
N GLY A 43 16.67 14.99 -8.48
CA GLY A 43 15.75 14.50 -9.50
C GLY A 43 15.68 12.97 -9.50
N ILE A 44 14.46 12.46 -9.58
CA ILE A 44 14.18 11.04 -9.79
C ILE A 44 14.57 10.74 -11.24
N GLU A 45 15.64 9.98 -11.46
CA GLU A 45 15.90 9.34 -12.75
C GLU A 45 15.78 7.82 -12.59
N CYS A 46 14.80 7.26 -13.30
CA CYS A 46 14.43 5.85 -13.23
C CYS A 46 15.27 4.99 -14.21
N ARG A 47 15.84 3.92 -13.65
CA ARG A 47 15.94 2.52 -14.16
C ARG A 47 17.01 2.11 -15.20
N ARG A 48 17.63 0.95 -14.93
CA ARG A 48 18.12 -0.03 -15.93
C ARG A 48 17.64 -1.43 -15.50
N ILE A 49 16.67 -2.06 -16.18
CA ILE A 49 16.76 -2.98 -17.34
C ILE A 49 17.57 -4.25 -17.02
N ILE A 50 16.86 -5.38 -17.02
CA ILE A 50 17.35 -6.76 -16.90
C ILE A 50 18.07 -7.13 -18.20
N SER A 51 19.31 -7.62 -18.07
CA SER A 51 20.08 -8.30 -19.11
C SER A 51 19.48 -9.68 -19.39
N ASN A 52 19.37 -10.03 -20.68
CA ASN A 52 19.20 -11.42 -21.07
C ASN A 52 20.50 -12.17 -20.76
N ASP A 53 20.48 -13.02 -19.75
CA ASP A 53 21.57 -13.95 -19.46
C ASP A 53 21.63 -15.01 -20.57
N SER A 54 22.43 -14.75 -21.60
CA SER A 54 23.15 -15.82 -22.27
C SER A 54 24.35 -16.14 -21.38
N GLU A 55 24.29 -17.31 -20.73
CA GLU A 55 25.34 -17.85 -19.87
C GLU A 55 26.73 -17.74 -20.52
N SER A 56 27.73 -17.39 -19.70
CA SER A 56 29.19 -17.63 -19.86
C SER A 56 30.14 -16.43 -19.97
N ASP A 57 29.92 -15.32 -19.25
CA ASP A 57 31.04 -14.41 -18.95
C ASP A 57 31.07 -14.08 -17.45
N GLU A 58 32.23 -14.25 -16.83
CA GLU A 58 32.51 -13.93 -15.43
C GLU A 58 32.30 -12.42 -15.21
N ASP A 59 31.19 -12.03 -14.58
CA ASP A 59 30.90 -10.63 -14.23
C ASP A 59 31.81 -10.16 -13.09
N GLU A 60 33.07 -9.84 -13.42
CA GLU A 60 34.00 -9.15 -12.52
C GLU A 60 33.62 -7.67 -12.42
N TRP A 61 33.35 -7.20 -11.20
CA TRP A 61 33.07 -5.79 -10.94
C TRP A 61 34.27 -4.93 -11.35
N SER A 62 34.08 -4.04 -12.32
CA SER A 62 35.11 -3.10 -12.77
C SER A 62 34.78 -1.66 -12.34
N GLU A 63 35.79 -0.88 -11.97
CA GLU A 63 35.65 0.58 -11.71
C GLU A 63 35.44 1.39 -13.00
N ASN A 64 35.59 0.77 -14.16
CA ASN A 64 35.39 1.40 -15.46
C ASN A 64 33.97 1.14 -15.97
N ASP A 65 33.27 2.20 -16.36
CA ASP A 65 31.98 2.09 -17.04
C ASP A 65 32.18 1.47 -18.44
N LYS A 66 31.39 0.44 -18.75
CA LYS A 66 31.29 -0.09 -20.11
C LYS A 66 30.42 0.87 -20.94
N ASP A 67 30.91 1.30 -22.09
CA ASP A 67 30.10 2.06 -23.05
C ASP A 67 28.95 1.18 -23.57
N ILE A 68 27.74 1.45 -23.10
CA ILE A 68 26.53 0.73 -23.54
C ILE A 68 25.99 1.42 -24.78
N PHE A 69 26.11 0.77 -25.93
CA PHE A 69 25.42 1.17 -27.14
C PHE A 69 23.94 0.80 -27.04
N LEU A 70 23.10 1.75 -26.62
CA LEU A 70 21.65 1.60 -26.65
C LEU A 70 21.17 1.79 -28.08
N GLU A 71 20.63 0.74 -28.70
CA GLU A 71 19.87 0.91 -29.94
C GLU A 71 18.73 1.91 -29.72
N GLY A 72 18.53 2.80 -30.70
CA GLY A 72 17.47 3.78 -30.66
C GLY A 72 16.10 3.10 -30.52
N TYR A 73 15.25 3.61 -29.64
CA TYR A 73 13.90 3.08 -29.43
C TYR A 73 13.09 3.13 -30.74
N GLN A 74 12.81 1.97 -31.33
CA GLN A 74 12.13 1.87 -32.64
C GLN A 74 10.60 1.78 -32.56
N ARG A 75 10.01 1.70 -31.35
CA ARG A 75 8.57 1.59 -31.18
C ARG A 75 7.90 2.97 -31.16
N THR A 76 6.59 2.99 -31.37
CA THR A 76 5.78 4.20 -31.16
C THR A 76 5.68 4.49 -29.68
N SER A 77 6.24 5.61 -29.24
CA SER A 77 6.05 6.12 -27.88
C SER A 77 4.62 6.60 -27.69
N GLY A 78 4.04 6.37 -26.51
CA GLY A 78 2.71 6.88 -26.16
C GLY A 78 1.75 5.81 -25.64
N VAL A 79 0.50 6.22 -25.42
CA VAL A 79 -0.56 5.36 -24.91
C VAL A 79 -1.08 4.47 -26.02
N ASN A 80 -0.81 3.17 -25.89
CA ASN A 80 -1.25 2.17 -26.87
C ASN A 80 -2.68 1.66 -26.62
N ILE A 81 -3.26 1.94 -25.44
CA ILE A 81 -4.60 1.50 -25.05
C ILE A 81 -5.49 2.73 -24.86
N ILE A 82 -6.47 2.89 -25.75
CA ILE A 82 -7.33 4.07 -25.77
C ILE A 82 -8.61 3.77 -24.96
N PRO A 83 -8.95 4.57 -23.94
CA PRO A 83 -10.20 4.40 -23.19
C PRO A 83 -11.40 4.68 -24.08
N LYS A 84 -12.56 4.10 -23.72
CA LYS A 84 -13.83 4.33 -24.44
C LYS A 84 -14.19 5.82 -24.46
N ASN A 85 -14.10 6.48 -23.31
CA ASN A 85 -14.18 7.93 -23.21
C ASN A 85 -12.89 8.49 -22.56
N LYS A 86 -12.14 9.30 -23.31
CA LYS A 86 -10.90 9.93 -22.84
C LYS A 86 -11.11 10.99 -21.76
N GLU A 87 -12.29 11.59 -21.70
CA GLU A 87 -12.63 12.61 -20.70
C GLU A 87 -13.13 11.99 -19.39
N SER A 88 -13.49 10.70 -19.41
CA SER A 88 -13.91 9.96 -18.21
C SER A 88 -12.69 9.48 -17.44
N VAL A 89 -12.43 10.09 -16.29
CA VAL A 89 -11.38 9.64 -15.35
C VAL A 89 -11.58 8.18 -14.96
N LEU A 90 -12.83 7.74 -14.83
CA LEU A 90 -13.18 6.37 -14.48
C LEU A 90 -12.78 5.38 -15.58
N ASP A 91 -13.03 5.72 -16.84
CA ASP A 91 -12.69 4.87 -17.99
C ASP A 91 -11.17 4.72 -18.12
N VAL A 92 -10.42 5.79 -17.87
CA VAL A 92 -8.95 5.75 -17.84
C VAL A 92 -8.45 4.88 -16.68
N MET A 93 -9.02 5.06 -15.48
CA MET A 93 -8.66 4.27 -14.30
C MET A 93 -8.89 2.76 -14.51
N GLN A 94 -9.98 2.40 -15.19
CA GLN A 94 -10.29 1.00 -15.49
C GLN A 94 -9.28 0.32 -16.43
N LEU A 95 -8.46 1.08 -17.17
CA LEU A 95 -7.36 0.52 -17.96
C LEU A 95 -6.17 0.09 -17.09
N SER A 96 -6.04 0.65 -15.89
CA SER A 96 -4.93 0.35 -14.97
C SER A 96 -5.36 -0.58 -13.83
N LEU A 97 -6.60 -0.41 -13.34
CA LEU A 97 -7.19 -1.19 -12.25
C LEU A 97 -8.38 -1.99 -12.78
N GLU A 98 -8.07 -3.14 -13.38
CA GLU A 98 -9.07 -4.05 -13.94
C GLU A 98 -9.91 -4.72 -12.84
N ASN A 99 -11.09 -5.25 -13.22
CA ASN A 99 -11.98 -5.89 -12.25
C ASN A 99 -11.36 -7.14 -11.61
N ASP A 100 -10.57 -7.90 -12.37
CA ASP A 100 -9.86 -9.09 -11.93
C ASP A 100 -8.89 -8.77 -10.78
N LEU A 101 -8.30 -7.57 -10.80
CA LEU A 101 -7.43 -7.10 -9.72
C LEU A 101 -8.21 -6.88 -8.43
N PHE A 102 -9.40 -6.27 -8.51
CA PHE A 102 -10.25 -6.11 -7.34
C PHE A 102 -10.78 -7.44 -6.81
N GLU A 103 -11.06 -8.40 -7.70
CA GLU A 103 -11.45 -9.76 -7.31
C GLU A 103 -10.31 -10.47 -6.58
N LEU A 104 -9.07 -10.35 -7.07
CA LEU A 104 -7.88 -10.86 -6.40
C LEU A 104 -7.73 -10.26 -4.99
N PHE A 105 -7.76 -8.92 -4.89
CA PHE A 105 -7.62 -8.24 -3.60
C PHE A 105 -8.70 -8.67 -2.62
N THR A 106 -9.96 -8.73 -3.06
CA THR A 106 -11.07 -9.17 -2.23
C THR A 106 -10.91 -10.62 -1.77
N THR A 107 -10.58 -11.53 -2.70
CA THR A 107 -10.43 -12.96 -2.39
C THR A 107 -9.32 -13.21 -1.40
N GLU A 108 -8.14 -12.64 -1.65
CA GLU A 108 -6.97 -12.90 -0.80
C GLU A 108 -7.06 -12.18 0.54
N THR A 109 -7.67 -11.00 0.61
CA THR A 109 -7.95 -10.32 1.90
C THR A 109 -8.89 -11.14 2.79
N ASN A 110 -9.96 -11.70 2.22
CA ASN A 110 -10.89 -12.54 2.98
C ASN A 110 -10.25 -13.87 3.40
N ARG A 111 -9.44 -14.48 2.51
CA ARG A 111 -8.68 -15.69 2.82
C ARG A 111 -7.69 -15.44 3.96
N TYR A 112 -6.93 -14.36 3.88
CA TYR A 112 -5.92 -14.02 4.87
C TYR A 112 -6.52 -13.86 6.26
N GLN A 113 -7.69 -13.24 6.35
CA GLN A 113 -8.38 -13.13 7.63
C GLN A 113 -8.75 -14.50 8.24
N ILE A 114 -9.18 -15.46 7.42
CA ILE A 114 -9.45 -16.83 7.91
C ILE A 114 -8.16 -17.45 8.44
N GLN A 115 -7.05 -17.31 7.71
CA GLN A 115 -5.75 -17.84 8.11
C GLN A 115 -5.26 -17.24 9.45
N VAL A 116 -5.35 -15.92 9.61
CA VAL A 116 -5.01 -15.22 10.85
C VAL A 116 -5.89 -15.67 12.02
N SER A 117 -7.21 -15.75 11.80
CA SER A 117 -8.17 -16.21 12.81
C SER A 117 -7.87 -17.65 13.29
N HIS A 118 -7.48 -18.53 12.37
CA HIS A 118 -7.10 -19.91 12.72
C HIS A 118 -5.78 -19.98 13.49
N LYS A 119 -4.80 -19.16 13.12
CA LYS A 119 -3.47 -19.12 13.75
C LYS A 119 -3.51 -18.53 15.15
N TYR A 120 -4.33 -17.50 15.38
CA TYR A 120 -4.36 -16.76 16.63
C TYR A 120 -5.73 -16.78 17.31
N LYS A 121 -6.15 -17.97 17.74
CA LYS A 121 -7.47 -18.26 18.37
C LYS A 121 -7.83 -17.39 19.60
N GLU A 122 -6.85 -16.73 20.21
CA GLU A 122 -7.01 -15.98 21.47
C GLU A 122 -7.45 -14.53 21.26
N TYR A 123 -7.34 -13.98 20.04
CA TYR A 123 -7.82 -12.64 19.79
C TYR A 123 -9.32 -12.68 19.53
N LYS A 124 -10.08 -11.96 20.36
CA LYS A 124 -11.48 -11.59 20.08
C LYS A 124 -11.49 -10.62 18.90
N ILE A 125 -11.20 -11.10 17.69
CA ILE A 125 -11.40 -10.33 16.48
C ILE A 125 -12.91 -10.13 16.39
N ALA A 126 -13.36 -8.88 16.54
CA ALA A 126 -14.76 -8.53 16.38
C ALA A 126 -15.31 -9.15 15.09
N LYS A 127 -16.55 -9.68 15.16
CA LYS A 127 -17.21 -10.45 14.09
C LYS A 127 -16.82 -9.92 12.71
N TRP A 128 -15.96 -10.67 12.02
CA TRP A 128 -15.51 -10.30 10.68
C TRP A 128 -16.71 -10.40 9.73
N THR A 129 -16.72 -9.49 8.76
CA THR A 129 -17.65 -9.54 7.64
C THR A 129 -16.81 -9.48 6.39
N ASP A 130 -17.03 -10.44 5.50
CA ASP A 130 -16.25 -10.54 4.27
C ASP A 130 -16.32 -9.24 3.49
N VAL A 131 -15.16 -8.84 2.97
CA VAL A 131 -15.04 -7.67 2.12
C VAL A 131 -15.68 -7.99 0.79
N THR A 132 -16.51 -7.08 0.30
CA THR A 132 -17.07 -7.17 -1.05
C THR A 132 -16.19 -6.42 -2.06
N ILE A 133 -16.30 -6.72 -3.35
CA ILE A 133 -15.61 -5.97 -4.42
C ILE A 133 -15.95 -4.47 -4.35
N GLN A 134 -17.20 -4.12 -4.01
CA GLN A 134 -17.62 -2.74 -3.84
C GLN A 134 -16.93 -2.05 -2.66
N GLU A 135 -16.78 -2.74 -1.53
CA GLU A 135 -16.02 -2.23 -0.39
C GLU A 135 -14.53 -2.08 -0.72
N MET A 136 -13.95 -3.02 -1.47
CA MET A 136 -12.55 -2.93 -1.91
C MET A 136 -12.31 -1.75 -2.86
N LYS A 137 -13.25 -1.49 -3.79
CA LYS A 137 -13.21 -0.30 -4.65
C LYS A 137 -13.30 0.99 -3.85
N LYS A 138 -14.16 1.05 -2.82
CA LYS A 138 -14.23 2.20 -1.90
C LYS A 138 -12.94 2.38 -1.11
N PHE A 139 -12.37 1.28 -0.59
CA PHE A 139 -11.11 1.29 0.13
C PHE A 139 -9.98 1.86 -0.73
N MET A 140 -9.78 1.34 -1.95
CA MET A 140 -8.79 1.85 -2.90
C MET A 140 -9.04 3.31 -3.30
N GLY A 141 -10.30 3.70 -3.51
CA GLY A 141 -10.66 5.09 -3.79
C GLY A 141 -10.28 6.04 -2.66
N LEU A 142 -10.47 5.61 -1.40
CA LEU A 142 -10.01 6.37 -0.24
C LEU A 142 -8.48 6.40 -0.13
N LEU A 143 -7.76 5.32 -0.45
CA LEU A 143 -6.28 5.33 -0.49
C LEU A 143 -5.73 6.37 -1.47
N ILE A 144 -6.30 6.41 -2.69
CA ILE A 144 -5.94 7.40 -3.70
C ILE A 144 -6.22 8.82 -3.16
N LEU A 145 -7.37 9.00 -2.51
CA LEU A 145 -7.73 10.29 -1.93
C LEU A 145 -6.81 10.70 -0.76
N MET A 146 -6.35 9.76 0.07
CA MET A 146 -5.35 10.04 1.12
C MET A 146 -4.03 10.52 0.52
N GLY A 147 -3.66 9.99 -0.66
CA GLY A 147 -2.50 10.47 -1.40
C GLY A 147 -2.60 11.95 -1.80
N GLN A 148 -3.82 12.43 -2.07
CA GLN A 148 -4.11 13.82 -2.43
C GLN A 148 -4.34 14.73 -1.21
N VAL A 149 -5.11 14.26 -0.23
CA VAL A 149 -5.48 15.01 0.98
C VAL A 149 -4.73 14.41 2.16
N ARG A 150 -3.49 14.84 2.38
CA ARG A 150 -2.68 14.30 3.49
C ARG A 150 -3.13 14.87 4.84
N LYS A 151 -3.08 14.02 5.86
CA LYS A 151 -3.30 14.36 7.26
C LYS A 151 -2.18 13.78 8.11
N GLU A 152 -2.02 14.32 9.31
CA GLU A 152 -0.96 13.94 10.24
C GLU A 152 -1.09 12.48 10.68
N THR A 153 -2.31 12.07 11.07
CA THR A 153 -2.58 10.69 11.48
C THR A 153 -3.63 10.01 10.62
N LEU A 154 -3.64 8.67 10.64
CA LEU A 154 -4.66 7.88 9.96
C LEU A 154 -6.08 8.14 10.54
N TYR A 155 -6.17 8.45 11.82
CA TYR A 155 -7.44 8.67 12.50
C TYR A 155 -8.08 10.02 12.12
N ASP A 156 -7.27 11.02 11.79
CA ASP A 156 -7.72 12.36 11.40
C ASP A 156 -8.57 12.38 10.13
N TYR A 157 -8.43 11.36 9.27
CA TYR A 157 -9.26 11.20 8.08
C TYR A 157 -10.74 11.06 8.41
N TRP A 158 -11.07 10.55 9.60
CA TRP A 158 -12.43 10.44 10.11
C TRP A 158 -12.76 11.47 11.19
N SER A 159 -11.92 12.49 11.38
CA SER A 159 -12.17 13.55 12.37
C SER A 159 -13.44 14.34 12.05
N THR A 160 -14.19 14.68 13.10
CA THR A 160 -15.34 15.58 13.06
C THR A 160 -14.98 17.01 13.41
N SER A 161 -13.71 17.28 13.75
CA SER A 161 -13.22 18.62 14.05
C SER A 161 -13.36 19.54 12.84
N PRO A 162 -14.02 20.71 12.95
CA PRO A 162 -14.24 21.60 11.81
C PRO A 162 -12.98 22.03 11.06
N TYR A 163 -11.82 22.05 11.73
CA TYR A 163 -10.55 22.48 11.16
C TYR A 163 -9.98 21.47 10.15
N ILE A 164 -10.21 20.18 10.37
CA ILE A 164 -9.60 19.10 9.59
C ILE A 164 -10.62 18.12 9.02
N GLN A 165 -11.91 18.35 9.21
CA GLN A 165 -12.95 17.43 8.74
C GLN A 165 -12.91 17.29 7.22
N THR A 166 -12.95 16.04 6.75
CA THR A 166 -13.07 15.72 5.32
C THR A 166 -14.21 14.70 5.14
N PRO A 167 -15.48 15.17 5.01
CA PRO A 167 -16.66 14.33 5.20
C PRO A 167 -16.77 13.11 4.28
N ILE A 168 -16.08 13.11 3.14
CA ILE A 168 -16.13 12.00 2.18
C ILE A 168 -15.61 10.69 2.78
N PHE A 169 -14.61 10.73 3.68
CA PHE A 169 -14.07 9.54 4.34
C PHE A 169 -15.13 8.83 5.19
N SER A 170 -15.76 9.57 6.11
CA SER A 170 -16.79 9.05 7.00
C SER A 170 -18.10 8.71 6.29
N LYS A 171 -18.43 9.41 5.20
CA LYS A 171 -19.59 9.07 4.35
C LYS A 171 -19.38 7.80 3.52
N THR A 172 -18.13 7.47 3.18
CA THR A 172 -17.83 6.32 2.30
C THR A 172 -17.73 5.01 3.07
N THR A 173 -17.03 5.03 4.22
CA THR A 173 -16.86 3.87 5.10
C THR A 173 -16.59 4.32 6.53
N SER A 174 -16.83 3.46 7.53
CA SER A 174 -16.45 3.77 8.90
C SER A 174 -14.94 3.59 9.11
N ARG A 175 -14.34 4.39 10.00
CA ARG A 175 -12.93 4.31 10.38
C ARG A 175 -12.51 2.88 10.74
N ASN A 176 -13.30 2.24 11.60
CA ASN A 176 -13.01 0.89 12.09
C ASN A 176 -13.09 -0.15 10.97
N ARG A 177 -14.02 -0.02 10.01
CA ARG A 177 -14.09 -0.92 8.85
C ARG A 177 -12.90 -0.71 7.93
N PHE A 178 -12.51 0.54 7.66
CA PHE A 178 -11.34 0.84 6.85
C PHE A 178 -10.06 0.24 7.45
N ILE A 179 -9.80 0.48 8.74
CA ILE A 179 -8.61 -0.05 9.43
C ILE A 179 -8.61 -1.58 9.42
N ARG A 180 -9.77 -2.23 9.60
CA ARG A 180 -9.88 -3.69 9.51
C ARG A 180 -9.52 -4.22 8.13
N ILE A 181 -10.01 -3.57 7.07
CA ILE A 181 -9.66 -3.95 5.70
C ILE A 181 -8.17 -3.73 5.47
N TRP A 182 -7.63 -2.58 5.87
CA TRP A 182 -6.20 -2.27 5.75
C TRP A 182 -5.33 -3.34 6.41
N LYS A 183 -5.64 -3.74 7.65
CA LYS A 183 -4.87 -4.74 8.40
C LYS A 183 -4.86 -6.11 7.72
N MET A 184 -5.96 -6.48 7.07
CA MET A 184 -6.11 -7.78 6.42
C MET A 184 -5.79 -7.74 4.92
N TRP A 185 -5.39 -6.58 4.39
CA TRP A 185 -5.20 -6.39 2.96
C TRP A 185 -4.04 -7.23 2.46
N HIS A 186 -4.34 -8.14 1.54
CA HIS A 186 -3.41 -9.19 1.13
C HIS A 186 -3.56 -9.52 -0.36
N PHE A 187 -2.49 -10.06 -0.95
CA PHE A 187 -2.38 -10.23 -2.41
C PHE A 187 -2.12 -11.66 -2.87
N CYS A 188 -1.94 -12.59 -1.93
CA CYS A 188 -1.47 -13.93 -2.21
C CYS A 188 -2.04 -14.94 -1.21
N ASN A 189 -2.02 -16.22 -1.59
CA ASN A 189 -2.40 -17.27 -0.66
C ASN A 189 -1.17 -17.72 0.15
N ASN A 190 -1.18 -17.51 1.46
CA ASN A 190 -0.10 -17.92 2.35
C ASN A 190 0.11 -19.44 2.42
N ASP A 191 -0.92 -20.24 2.15
CA ASP A 191 -0.79 -21.72 2.14
C ASP A 191 0.08 -22.21 0.97
N MET A 192 0.33 -21.36 -0.02
CA MET A 192 1.16 -21.66 -1.20
C MET A 192 2.60 -21.13 -1.04
N MET A 193 2.90 -20.44 0.06
CA MET A 193 4.25 -20.02 0.38
C MET A 193 4.99 -21.18 1.05
N ILE A 194 5.96 -21.75 0.34
CA ILE A 194 6.87 -22.76 0.90
C ILE A 194 7.80 -22.04 1.87
N ASP A 195 7.78 -22.46 3.12
CA ASP A 195 8.69 -21.95 4.14
C ASP A 195 10.12 -22.40 3.78
N LYS A 196 11.03 -21.44 3.56
CA LYS A 196 12.43 -21.75 3.20
C LYS A 196 13.26 -22.23 4.40
N SER A 197 12.61 -22.73 5.44
CA SER A 197 13.21 -23.07 6.73
C SER A 197 13.68 -24.51 6.87
N ASP A 198 13.53 -25.37 5.85
CA ASP A 198 14.02 -26.76 5.89
C ASP A 198 15.02 -27.04 4.77
N GLY A 199 16.26 -26.59 4.98
CA GLY A 199 17.44 -26.99 4.22
C GLY A 199 18.61 -27.23 5.17
N GLY A 200 18.51 -28.32 5.95
CA GLY A 200 19.60 -28.84 6.80
C GLY A 200 20.56 -29.74 6.06
#